data_AF-A0A3N5SCH4-F1
#
_entry.id   AF-A0A3N5SCH4-F1
#
_cell.length_a   1.000
_cell.length_b   1.000
_cell.length_c   1.000
_cell.angle_alpha   90.00
_cell.angle_beta   90.00
_cell.angle_gamma   90.00
#
_symmetry.space_group_name_H-M   'P 1'
#
loop_
_entity.id
_entity.type
_entity.pdbx_description
1 polymer ?
#
loop_
_entity_poly.entity_id
_entity_poly.type
_entity_poly.pdbx_seq_one_letter_code
_entity_poly.pdbx_strand_id
1 'polypeptide(L)' 'MLRLDEWPTDRQAHRADHCALHRAYNRCRSVREFGAVGDGIADDTAAIQAAVNAGGVVYIPAGIYRISSSIV' A
#
# COMPACT_ATOMS: atom_id res chain seq x y z
N MET A 1 25.77 -8.47 3.66
CA MET A 1 25.54 -9.15 2.37
C MET A 1 24.53 -10.26 2.64
N LEU A 2 23.24 -10.00 2.46
CA LEU A 2 22.19 -10.96 2.80
C LEU A 2 22.09 -12.01 1.69
N ARG A 3 22.07 -13.30 2.07
CA ARG A 3 22.00 -14.45 1.16
C ARG A 3 20.63 -14.48 0.47
N LEU A 4 20.61 -14.84 -0.80
CA LEU A 4 19.45 -14.77 -1.70
C LEU A 4 18.51 -15.99 -1.57
N ASP A 5 18.69 -16.82 -0.53
CA ASP A 5 18.23 -18.21 -0.52
C ASP A 5 17.12 -18.48 0.52
N GLU A 6 16.65 -17.47 1.24
CA GLU A 6 15.58 -17.60 2.25
C GLU A 6 14.31 -16.79 1.89
N TRP A 7 13.96 -16.71 0.61
CA TRP A 7 12.63 -16.24 0.23
C TRP A 7 11.59 -17.30 0.66
N PRO A 8 10.65 -16.98 1.57
CA PRO A 8 9.67 -17.95 2.03
C PRO A 8 8.82 -18.39 0.84
N THR A 9 8.87 -19.67 0.51
CA THR A 9 8.04 -20.29 -0.53
C THR A 9 6.61 -20.56 -0.05
N ASP A 10 6.25 -20.09 1.14
CA ASP A 10 4.89 -20.22 1.63
C ASP A 10 3.95 -19.30 0.86
N ARG A 11 2.76 -19.82 0.55
CA ARG A 11 1.68 -19.04 -0.05
C ARG A 11 1.09 -18.00 0.92
N GLN A 12 1.64 -17.87 2.13
CA GLN A 12 1.16 -16.94 3.16
C GLN A 12 1.82 -15.56 2.99
N ALA A 13 3.08 -15.50 2.53
CA ALA A 13 3.77 -14.27 2.16
C ALA A 13 3.12 -13.55 0.95
N HIS A 14 2.51 -14.27 0.02
CA HIS A 14 1.80 -13.66 -1.12
C HIS A 14 0.36 -13.21 -0.80
N ARG A 15 -0.19 -13.60 0.36
CA ARG A 15 -1.55 -13.20 0.79
C ARG A 15 -1.53 -12.03 1.76
N ALA A 16 -0.37 -11.71 2.33
CA ALA A 16 -0.14 -10.45 3.00
C ALA A 16 0.23 -9.41 1.95
N ASP A 17 -0.46 -8.27 2.00
CA ASP A 17 -0.14 -7.07 1.23
C ASP A 17 1.38 -6.85 1.17
N HIS A 18 1.99 -6.77 -0.02
CA HIS A 18 3.45 -6.70 -0.19
C HIS A 18 4.12 -5.55 0.60
N CYS A 19 3.37 -4.53 1.06
CA CYS A 19 3.86 -3.51 1.98
C CYS A 19 3.86 -3.90 3.46
N ALA A 20 3.01 -4.81 3.91
CA ALA A 20 3.06 -5.33 5.28
C ALA A 20 4.38 -6.05 5.56
N LEU A 21 4.92 -6.75 4.55
CA LEU A 21 6.22 -7.42 4.60
C LEU A 21 7.41 -6.46 4.49
N HIS A 22 7.27 -5.35 3.75
CA HIS A 22 8.34 -4.36 3.54
C HIS A 22 8.42 -3.25 4.60
N ARG A 23 7.57 -3.26 5.63
CA ARG A 23 7.67 -2.33 6.78
C ARG A 23 9.05 -2.36 7.45
N ALA A 24 9.73 -3.52 7.42
CA ALA A 24 11.09 -3.67 7.94
C ALA A 24 12.16 -2.88 7.15
N TYR A 25 11.89 -2.48 5.90
CA TYR A 25 12.82 -1.71 5.06
C TYR A 25 12.34 -0.26 4.81
N ASN A 26 11.22 0.18 5.40
CA ASN A 26 10.66 1.53 5.26
C ASN A 26 10.53 2.02 3.81
N ARG A 27 10.23 1.09 2.89
CA ARG A 27 10.28 1.34 1.44
C ARG A 27 8.95 1.71 0.80
N CYS A 28 7.83 1.41 1.43
CA CYS A 28 6.52 1.74 0.89
C CYS A 28 5.50 2.08 1.97
N ARG A 29 4.56 2.95 1.64
CA ARG A 29 3.45 3.36 2.51
C ARG A 29 2.12 2.95 1.89
N SER A 30 1.23 2.40 2.71
CA SER A 30 -0.10 1.98 2.27
C SER A 30 -1.09 3.14 2.36
N VAL A 31 -1.95 3.31 1.35
CA VAL A 31 -3.03 4.32 1.38
C VAL A 31 -4.01 4.10 2.55
N ARG A 32 -4.13 2.87 3.08
CA ARG A 32 -4.93 2.58 4.28
C ARG A 32 -4.37 3.25 5.53
N GLU A 33 -3.08 3.52 5.59
CA GLU A 33 -2.45 4.26 6.71
C GLU A 33 -2.86 5.74 6.71
N PHE A 34 -3.32 6.24 5.57
CA PHE A 34 -3.81 7.61 5.38
C PHE A 34 -5.34 7.70 5.42
N GLY A 35 -6.03 6.61 5.77
CA GLY A 35 -7.48 6.59 5.94
C GLY A 35 -8.27 6.13 4.72
N ALA A 36 -7.62 5.56 3.69
CA ALA A 36 -8.35 5.00 2.56
C ALA A 36 -9.10 3.72 2.97
N VAL A 37 -10.39 3.66 2.64
CA VAL A 37 -11.30 2.55 2.98
C VAL A 37 -11.22 1.45 1.92
N GLY A 38 -11.35 1.84 0.65
CA GLY A 38 -11.34 0.91 -0.48
C GLY A 38 -12.61 0.07 -0.62
N ASP A 39 -13.78 0.61 -0.23
CA ASP A 39 -15.10 -0.05 -0.31
C ASP A 39 -15.91 0.32 -1.56
N GLY A 40 -15.41 1.26 -2.38
CA GLY A 40 -16.06 1.77 -3.60
C GLY A 40 -17.16 2.80 -3.35
N ILE A 41 -17.45 3.14 -2.09
CA ILE A 41 -18.49 4.09 -1.68
C ILE A 41 -17.84 5.35 -1.12
N ALA A 42 -16.92 5.18 -0.17
CA ALA A 42 -16.19 6.28 0.45
C ALA A 42 -15.29 6.98 -0.58
N ASP A 43 -15.21 8.30 -0.47
CA ASP A 43 -14.26 9.08 -1.27
C ASP A 43 -12.87 9.01 -0.66
N ASP A 44 -11.98 8.24 -1.30
CA ASP A 44 -10.62 7.97 -0.83
C ASP A 44 -9.60 8.99 -1.40
N THR A 45 -10.05 10.01 -2.14
CA THR A 45 -9.18 10.97 -2.84
C THR A 45 -8.18 11.65 -1.91
N ALA A 46 -8.63 12.14 -0.75
CA ALA A 46 -7.77 12.85 0.19
C ALA A 46 -6.71 11.92 0.83
N ALA A 47 -7.08 10.68 1.12
CA ALA A 47 -6.16 9.69 1.69
C ALA A 47 -5.07 9.28 0.69
N ILE A 48 -5.46 9.08 -0.58
CA ILE A 48 -4.52 8.75 -1.65
C ILE A 48 -3.58 9.94 -1.93
N GLN A 49 -4.11 11.16 -1.95
CA GLN A 49 -3.30 12.37 -2.12
C GLN A 49 -2.29 12.54 -0.97
N ALA A 50 -2.71 12.28 0.27
CA ALA A 50 -1.81 12.34 1.42
C ALA A 50 -0.69 11.29 1.32
N ALA A 51 -0.99 10.09 0.83
CA ALA A 51 0.01 9.05 0.59
C ALA A 51 1.04 9.46 -0.48
N VAL A 52 0.59 10.10 -1.57
CA VAL A 52 1.46 10.63 -2.63
C VAL A 52 2.34 11.77 -2.09
N ASN A 53 1.76 12.71 -1.35
CA ASN A 53 2.48 13.83 -0.74
C ASN A 53 3.54 13.37 0.27
N ALA A 54 3.32 12.23 0.92
CA ALA A 54 4.29 11.63 1.84
C ALA A 54 5.56 11.11 1.14
N GLY A 55 5.52 10.95 -0.19
CA GLY A 55 6.63 10.56 -1.03
C GLY A 55 7.03 9.08 -0.91
N GLY A 56 7.88 8.63 -1.83
CA GLY A 56 8.34 7.25 -1.91
C GLY A 56 7.37 6.34 -2.66
N VAL A 57 7.38 5.03 -2.34
CA VAL A 57 6.50 4.05 -2.99
C VAL A 57 5.15 4.03 -2.29
N VAL A 58 4.10 4.44 -2.99
CA VAL A 58 2.72 4.31 -2.52
C VAL A 58 2.17 2.95 -2.93
N TYR A 59 1.55 2.26 -1.98
CA TYR A 59 0.92 0.97 -2.20
C TYR A 59 -0.58 1.04 -1.98
N ILE A 60 -1.31 0.45 -2.93
CA ILE A 60 -2.75 0.37 -2.94
C ILE A 60 -3.12 -1.11 -2.77
N PRO A 61 -3.56 -1.54 -1.58
CA PRO A 61 -4.03 -2.90 -1.36
C PRO A 61 -5.28 -3.18 -2.18
N ALA A 62 -5.60 -4.47 -2.38
CA ALA A 62 -6.82 -4.87 -3.08
C ALA A 62 -8.06 -4.20 -2.45
N GLY A 63 -8.91 -3.63 -3.29
CA GLY A 63 -10.08 -2.84 -2.92
C GLY A 63 -10.57 -1.99 -4.08
N ILE A 64 -11.71 -1.34 -3.89
CA ILE A 64 -12.28 -0.38 -4.85
C ILE A 64 -12.14 1.00 -4.24
N TYR A 65 -11.30 1.87 -4.81
CA TYR A 65 -11.06 3.21 -4.28
C TYR A 65 -11.73 4.22 -5.18
N ARG A 66 -12.68 4.96 -4.61
CA ARG A 66 -13.39 6.00 -5.36
C ARG A 66 -12.56 7.28 -5.30
N ILE A 67 -12.27 7.85 -6.47
CA ILE A 67 -11.65 9.16 -6.60
C ILE A 67 -12.61 10.13 -7.28
N SER A 68 -12.79 11.31 -6.70
CA SER A 68 -13.67 12.36 -7.21
C SER A 68 -12.91 13.50 -7.89
N SER A 69 -11.60 13.59 -7.68
CA SER A 69 -10.71 14.52 -8.38
C SER A 69 -9.39 13.87 -8.79
N SER A 70 -8.61 14.58 -9.59
CA SER A 70 -7.24 14.19 -9.95
C SER A 70 -6.34 14.17 -8.71
N ILE A 71 -5.45 13.16 -8.66
CA ILE A 71 -4.33 13.09 -7.71
C ILE A 71 -3.11 13.72 -8.39
N VAL A 72 -2.40 14.61 -7.69
CA VAL A 72 -1.28 15.43 -8.23
C VAL A 72 0.00 15.34 -7.42
#